data_AF-A0A6J7AUV3-F1
#
_entry.id   AF-A0A6J7AUV3-F1
#
_cell.length_a   1.000
_cell.length_b   1.000
_cell.length_c   1.000
_cell.angle_alpha   90.00
_cell.angle_beta   90.00
_cell.angle_gamma   90.00
#
_symmetry.space_group_name_H-M   'P 1'
#
loop_
_entity.id
_entity.type
_entity.pdbx_description
1 polymer ?
#
loop_
_entity_poly.entity_id
_entity_poly.type
_entity_poly.pdbx_seq_one_letter_code
_entity_poly.pdbx_strand_id
1 'polypeptide(L)'
;MIGRRLVRATYGFFEDVDRQLGAERGPNGEPSTADFQTIDLLRIVDRFADEFDDLPELIPGRSDYRVLLIRGVLVRALNVVGQLAPDGAVELVSIDIEVGWD
;
A
#
# COMPACT_ATOMS: atom_id res chain seq x y z
N MET A 1 -8.92 -5.50 -23.11
CA MET A 1 -9.15 -4.99 -21.74
C MET A 1 -8.38 -5.90 -20.80
N ILE A 2 -7.39 -5.37 -20.10
CA ILE A 2 -6.73 -6.13 -19.05
C ILE A 2 -7.69 -6.08 -17.85
N GLY A 3 -8.11 -7.24 -17.37
CA GLY A 3 -9.08 -7.33 -16.27
C GLY A 3 -8.46 -6.95 -14.93
N ARG A 4 -9.31 -6.69 -13.94
CA ARG A 4 -8.90 -6.44 -12.55
C ARG A 4 -7.96 -7.54 -12.06
N ARG A 5 -6.80 -7.16 -11.53
CA ARG A 5 -5.77 -8.09 -11.02
C ARG A 5 -6.09 -8.55 -9.61
N LEU A 6 -5.69 -9.78 -9.27
CA LEU A 6 -5.62 -10.21 -7.88
C LEU A 6 -4.52 -9.42 -7.19
N VAL A 7 -4.79 -8.89 -5.99
CA VAL A 7 -3.80 -8.19 -5.16
C VAL A 7 -3.66 -8.92 -3.84
N ARG A 8 -2.42 -9.15 -3.42
CA ARG A 8 -2.09 -9.73 -2.10
C ARG A 8 -0.98 -8.92 -1.44
N ALA A 9 -1.02 -8.82 -0.12
CA ALA A 9 0.06 -8.21 0.63
C ALA A 9 1.08 -9.28 1.04
N THR A 10 2.36 -8.95 0.92
CA THR A 10 3.44 -9.79 1.44
C THR A 10 3.56 -9.65 2.96
N TYR A 11 4.30 -10.56 3.58
CA TYR A 11 4.63 -10.43 5.00
C TYR A 11 5.45 -9.15 5.29
N GLY A 12 6.42 -8.81 4.44
CA GLY A 12 7.24 -7.60 4.60
C GLY A 12 6.42 -6.31 4.53
N PHE A 13 5.38 -6.26 3.70
CA PHE A 13 4.43 -5.16 3.70
C PHE A 13 3.74 -4.98 5.06
N PHE A 14 3.31 -6.06 5.70
CA PHE A 14 2.69 -5.97 7.03
C PHE A 14 3.70 -5.62 8.12
N GLU A 15 4.94 -6.10 8.04
CA GLU A 15 6.01 -5.66 8.96
C GLU A 15 6.25 -4.15 8.88
N ASP A 16 6.18 -3.56 7.68
CA ASP A 16 6.28 -2.11 7.50
C ASP A 16 5.12 -1.35 8.15
N VAL A 17 3.88 -1.85 8.03
CA VAL A 17 2.71 -1.25 8.69
C VAL A 17 2.86 -1.32 10.21
N ASP A 18 3.15 -2.51 10.73
CA ASP A 18 3.28 -2.78 12.17
C ASP A 18 4.38 -1.92 12.79
N ARG A 19 5.53 -1.78 12.10
CA ARG A 19 6.66 -0.96 12.53
C ARG A 19 6.31 0.53 12.62
N GLN A 20 5.42 1.03 11.76
CA GLN A 20 5.12 2.45 11.64
C GLN A 20 3.92 2.90 12.49
N LEU A 21 2.90 2.06 12.66
CA LEU A 21 1.66 2.42 13.38
C LEU A 21 1.52 1.74 14.74
N GLY A 22 2.11 0.56 14.93
CA GLY A 22 1.93 -0.24 16.15
C GLY A 22 0.53 -0.87 16.28
N ALA A 23 0.33 -1.65 17.33
CA ALA A 23 -0.89 -2.44 17.54
C ALA A 23 -2.07 -1.61 18.09
N GLU A 24 -1.78 -0.57 18.87
CA GLU A 24 -2.77 0.25 19.55
C GLU A 24 -2.77 1.68 18.99
N ARG A 25 -3.87 2.40 19.17
CA ARG A 25 -3.92 3.82 18.84
C ARG A 25 -2.95 4.61 19.70
N GLY A 26 -2.31 5.60 19.10
CA GLY A 26 -1.41 6.50 19.81
C GLY A 26 -2.15 7.46 20.74
N PRO A 27 -1.43 8.08 21.70
CA PRO A 27 -2.03 8.95 22.73
C PRO A 27 -2.66 10.24 22.16
N ASN A 28 -2.32 10.65 20.94
CA ASN A 28 -2.86 11.84 20.29
C ASN A 28 -3.89 11.50 19.19
N GLY A 29 -4.35 10.25 19.15
CA GLY A 29 -5.34 9.77 18.16
C GLY A 29 -4.71 9.20 16.90
N GLU A 30 -3.40 8.92 16.90
CA GLU A 30 -2.73 8.25 15.81
C GLU A 30 -3.38 6.87 15.53
N PRO A 31 -3.56 6.49 14.26
CA PRO A 31 -4.22 5.23 13.92
C PRO A 31 -3.34 4.03 14.29
N SER A 32 -3.99 2.95 14.72
CA SER A 32 -3.34 1.66 14.87
C SER A 32 -3.19 0.94 13.52
N THR A 33 -2.41 -0.14 13.51
CA THR A 33 -2.35 -1.10 12.40
C THR A 33 -3.74 -1.60 12.02
N ALA A 34 -4.57 -1.98 12.99
CA ALA A 34 -5.91 -2.50 12.73
C ALA A 34 -6.81 -1.44 12.06
N ASP A 35 -6.69 -0.17 12.47
CA ASP A 35 -7.41 0.92 11.84
C ASP A 35 -6.99 1.10 10.38
N PHE A 36 -5.68 1.10 10.11
CA PHE A 36 -5.14 1.22 8.75
C PHE A 36 -5.60 0.08 7.85
N GLN A 37 -5.49 -1.17 8.32
CA GLN A 37 -5.91 -2.35 7.57
C GLN A 37 -7.40 -2.34 7.23
N THR A 38 -8.22 -1.77 8.11
CA THR A 38 -9.68 -1.69 7.92
C THR A 38 -10.09 -0.57 6.97
N ILE A 39 -9.39 0.57 6.99
CA ILE A 39 -9.86 1.81 6.34
C ILE A 39 -9.05 2.15 5.08
N ASP A 40 -7.72 2.12 5.16
CA ASP A 40 -6.85 2.60 4.08
C ASP A 40 -6.38 1.48 3.15
N LEU A 41 -6.12 0.29 3.68
CA LEU A 41 -5.58 -0.84 2.89
C LEU A 41 -6.52 -1.27 1.76
N LEU A 42 -7.84 -1.27 1.97
CA LEU A 42 -8.80 -1.65 0.93
C LEU A 42 -8.71 -0.73 -0.30
N ARG A 43 -8.50 0.57 -0.08
CA ARG A 43 -8.36 1.54 -1.17
C ARG A 43 -7.06 1.31 -1.94
N ILE A 44 -5.96 0.98 -1.25
CA ILE A 44 -4.69 0.61 -1.90
C ILE A 44 -4.89 -0.63 -2.79
N VAL A 45 -5.52 -1.67 -2.23
CA VAL A 45 -5.82 -2.92 -2.95
C VAL A 45 -6.64 -2.63 -4.20
N ASP A 46 -7.71 -1.84 -4.10
CA ASP A 46 -8.55 -1.49 -5.26
C ASP A 46 -7.78 -0.75 -6.34
N ARG A 47 -6.96 0.24 -5.97
CA ARG A 47 -6.16 1.02 -6.91
C ARG A 47 -5.16 0.15 -7.67
N PHE A 48 -4.46 -0.75 -6.99
CA PHE A 48 -3.56 -1.69 -7.67
C PHE A 48 -4.33 -2.70 -8.53
N ALA A 49 -5.47 -3.19 -8.06
CA ALA A 49 -6.26 -4.17 -8.79
C ALA A 49 -6.76 -3.61 -10.13
N ASP A 50 -7.20 -2.34 -10.15
CA ASP A 50 -7.80 -1.72 -11.32
C ASP A 50 -6.79 -1.02 -12.24
N GLU A 51 -5.69 -0.48 -11.69
CA GLU A 51 -4.83 0.48 -12.40
C GLU A 51 -3.35 0.11 -12.41
N PHE A 52 -2.93 -1.10 -12.00
CA PHE A 52 -1.51 -1.48 -11.89
C PHE A 52 -0.66 -1.07 -13.10
N ASP A 53 -1.14 -1.35 -14.31
CA ASP A 53 -0.38 -1.12 -15.55
C ASP A 53 -0.22 0.38 -15.86
N ASP A 54 -1.09 1.24 -15.33
CA ASP A 54 -1.10 2.70 -15.51
C ASP A 54 -0.34 3.43 -14.40
N LEU A 55 -0.01 2.76 -13.30
CA LEU A 55 0.81 3.34 -12.24
C LEU A 55 2.24 3.64 -12.73
N PRO A 56 2.91 4.66 -12.18
CA PRO A 56 4.29 4.95 -12.53
C PRO A 56 5.22 3.76 -12.25
N GLU A 57 6.21 3.56 -13.14
CA GLU A 57 7.30 2.61 -12.87
C GLU A 57 8.15 3.16 -11.73
N LEU A 58 8.34 2.36 -10.67
CA LEU A 58 9.25 2.76 -9.58
C LEU A 58 10.70 2.85 -10.08
N ILE A 59 11.08 1.90 -10.96
CA ILE A 59 12.40 1.82 -11.57
C ILE A 59 12.18 1.85 -13.09
N PRO A 60 12.75 2.83 -13.83
CA PRO A 60 12.59 2.91 -15.27
C PRO A 60 12.99 1.60 -15.98
N GLY A 61 12.10 1.07 -16.80
CA GLY A 61 12.29 -0.19 -17.53
C GLY A 61 11.93 -1.45 -16.74
N ARG A 62 11.49 -1.33 -15.49
CA ARG A 62 10.96 -2.43 -14.67
C ARG A 62 9.45 -2.31 -14.57
N SER A 63 8.78 -2.77 -15.62
CA SER A 63 7.32 -2.76 -15.71
C SER A 63 6.62 -3.59 -14.63
N ASP A 64 7.36 -4.52 -14.03
CA ASP A 64 6.93 -5.37 -12.93
C ASP A 64 6.94 -4.64 -11.57
N TYR A 65 7.53 -3.45 -11.45
CA TYR A 65 7.49 -2.64 -10.21
C TYR A 65 6.75 -1.33 -10.44
N ARG A 66 5.71 -1.11 -9.63
CA ARG A 66 4.81 0.04 -9.71
C ARG A 66 4.71 0.71 -8.36
N VAL A 67 4.59 2.04 -8.37
CA VAL A 67 4.47 2.84 -7.15
C VAL A 67 3.13 3.59 -7.13
N LEU A 68 2.47 3.56 -5.97
CA LEU A 68 1.26 4.30 -5.69
C LEU A 68 1.52 5.34 -4.61
N LEU A 69 1.45 6.62 -4.99
CA LEU A 69 1.49 7.76 -4.07
C LEU A 69 0.07 8.30 -3.90
N ILE A 70 -0.51 8.17 -2.71
CA ILE A 70 -1.88 8.63 -2.42
C ILE A 70 -1.99 9.26 -1.05
N ARG A 71 -3.06 10.03 -0.86
CA ARG A 71 -3.50 10.49 0.46
C ARG A 71 -4.27 9.37 1.17
N GLY A 72 -3.89 9.09 2.41
CA GLY A 72 -4.65 8.23 3.32
C GLY A 72 -5.92 8.92 3.84
N VAL A 73 -6.83 8.12 4.37
CA VAL A 73 -7.99 8.57 5.16
C VAL A 73 -7.55 8.85 6.59
N LEU A 74 -6.77 7.94 7.18
CA LEU A 74 -6.30 8.05 8.57
C LEU A 74 -4.91 8.66 8.69
N VAL A 75 -4.11 8.57 7.63
CA VAL A 75 -2.73 9.05 7.57
C VAL A 75 -2.58 10.10 6.51
N ARG A 76 -1.52 10.92 6.60
CA ARG A 76 -1.35 12.06 5.70
C ARG A 76 -1.04 11.62 4.29
N ALA A 77 -0.09 10.70 4.12
CA ALA A 77 0.30 10.19 2.82
C ALA A 77 0.78 8.75 2.91
N LEU A 78 0.68 8.06 1.77
CA LEU A 78 1.05 6.67 1.60
C LEU A 78 1.90 6.54 0.34
N ASN A 79 3.02 5.86 0.46
CA ASN A 79 3.85 5.41 -0.64
C ASN A 79 3.89 3.89 -0.64
N VAL A 80 3.21 3.26 -1.60
CA VAL A 80 3.09 1.81 -1.66
C VAL A 80 3.77 1.29 -2.92
N VAL A 81 4.59 0.25 -2.77
CA VAL A 81 5.20 -0.45 -3.90
C VAL A 81 4.46 -1.76 -4.15
N GLY A 82 4.04 -1.95 -5.40
CA GLY A 82 3.47 -3.20 -5.91
C GLY A 82 4.44 -3.86 -6.89
N GLN A 83 4.54 -5.18 -6.83
CA GLN A 83 5.30 -6.00 -7.77
C GLN A 83 4.38 -6.98 -8.51
N LEU A 84 4.51 -7.10 -9.82
CA LEU A 84 3.81 -8.13 -10.60
C LEU A 84 4.50 -9.48 -10.38
N ALA A 85 3.75 -10.44 -9.85
CA ALA A 85 4.21 -11.81 -9.66
C ALA A 85 4.04 -12.66 -10.94
N PRO A 86 4.77 -13.78 -11.07
CA PRO A 86 4.69 -14.66 -12.25
C PRO A 86 3.30 -15.24 -12.54
N ASP A 87 2.44 -15.34 -11.53
CA ASP A 87 1.05 -15.79 -11.65
C ASP A 87 0.07 -14.67 -12.08
N GLY A 88 0.59 -13.46 -12.32
CA GLY A 88 -0.17 -12.30 -12.77
C GLY A 88 -0.83 -11.50 -11.65
N ALA A 89 -0.68 -11.92 -10.40
CA ALA A 89 -1.12 -11.16 -9.23
C ALA A 89 -0.16 -9.99 -8.94
N VAL A 90 -0.67 -8.95 -8.30
CA VAL A 90 0.14 -7.86 -7.75
C VAL A 90 0.41 -8.16 -6.27
N GLU A 91 1.68 -8.14 -5.90
CA GLU A 91 2.13 -8.25 -4.52
C GLU A 91 2.44 -6.85 -3.98
N LEU A 92 1.78 -6.44 -2.90
CA LEU A 92 2.20 -5.26 -2.15
C LEU A 92 3.44 -5.65 -1.34
N VAL A 93 4.58 -5.03 -1.66
CA VAL A 93 5.90 -5.46 -1.16
C VAL A 93 6.49 -4.51 -0.11
N SER A 94 6.15 -3.22 -0.14
CA SER A 94 6.59 -2.25 0.86
C SER A 94 5.61 -1.09 0.96
N ILE A 95 5.66 -0.40 2.10
CA ILE A 95 4.86 0.80 2.36
C ILE A 95 5.58 1.78 3.28
N ASP A 96 5.59 3.05 2.89
CA ASP A 96 5.92 4.16 3.79
C ASP A 96 4.65 4.94 4.12
N ILE A 97 4.49 5.22 5.42
CA ILE A 97 3.33 5.89 5.98
C ILE A 97 3.79 7.22 6.57
N GLU A 98 3.34 8.32 5.99
CA GLU A 98 3.51 9.63 6.60
C GLU A 98 2.37 9.88 7.58
N VAL A 99 2.68 9.80 8.88
CA VAL A 99 1.77 10.20 9.95
C VAL A 99 1.91 11.71 10.15
N GLY A 100 0.91 12.48 9.72
CA GLY A 100 0.94 13.94 9.79
C GLY A 100 0.45 14.45 11.14
N TRP A 101 1.33 14.44 12.14
CA TRP A 101 1.03 15.00 13.47
C TRP A 101 2.18 15.92 13.88
N ASP A 102 1.93 17.23 13.84
CA ASP A 102 2.74 18.27 14.49
C ASP A 102 2.16 18.57 15.88
#